data_AF-A0A9P1M394-F1
#
_entry.id   AF-A0A9P1M394-F1
#
_cell.length_a   1.000
_cell.length_b   1.000
_cell.length_c   1.000
_cell.angle_alpha   90.00
_cell.angle_beta   90.00
_cell.angle_gamma   90.00
#
_symmetry.space_group_name_H-M   'P 1'
#
loop_
_entity.id
_entity.type
_entity.pdbx_description
1 polymer ?
#
loop_
_entity_poly.entity_id
_entity_poly.type
_entity_poly.pdbx_seq_one_letter_code
_entity_poly.pdbx_strand_id
1 'polypeptide(L)'
;MKAEKQYWYQRHEKNVMIHPGFIKYNSNWPCLWGEEYTGQGSGDGNKWTCGARLIQSPCVVYSFGSNNDMKFELGIHELGLNCEIHIYDPTVNEPAQAKSIGAKYHRVGLGPRDGFMGRYPVKTLKSLMAENGHKHIDILKVDIEDAEHEAIPQIAVDGWPSIGQFLVEVHIRGVTTDLHLDRIFQLVEKANLRLFHQEVNWEFGPGCCTEYAFIHKNWRPETKKYDMKQAITYQEITQQSPQRPQYLGGWGARRRP
;
A
#
# COMPACT_ATOMS: atom_id res chain seq x y z
N MET A 1 -15.40 -14.97 7.96
CA MET A 1 -16.52 -14.58 7.07
C MET A 1 -16.07 -14.09 5.70
N LYS A 2 -15.15 -13.11 5.53
CA LYS A 2 -14.72 -12.64 4.19
C LYS A 2 -13.98 -13.71 3.37
N ALA A 3 -12.99 -14.40 3.97
CA ALA A 3 -12.29 -15.53 3.33
C ALA A 3 -13.24 -16.68 2.93
N GLU A 4 -14.28 -16.93 3.74
CA GLU A 4 -15.29 -17.94 3.45
C GLU A 4 -16.23 -17.49 2.31
N LYS A 5 -16.62 -16.21 2.28
CA LYS A 5 -17.37 -15.62 1.15
C LYS A 5 -16.57 -15.65 -0.15
N GLN A 6 -15.27 -15.33 -0.09
CA GLN A 6 -14.34 -15.42 -1.23
C GLN A 6 -14.23 -16.86 -1.72
N TYR A 7 -14.07 -17.82 -0.80
CA TYR A 7 -14.07 -19.25 -1.10
C TYR A 7 -15.36 -19.71 -1.77
N TRP A 8 -16.53 -19.28 -1.27
CA TRP A 8 -17.81 -19.60 -1.88
C TRP A 8 -17.98 -18.92 -3.24
N TYR A 9 -17.59 -17.66 -3.42
CA TYR A 9 -17.63 -16.96 -4.71
C TYR A 9 -16.79 -17.68 -5.77
N GLN A 10 -15.56 -18.06 -5.44
CA GLN A 10 -14.66 -18.82 -6.32
C GLN A 10 -15.24 -20.18 -6.69
N ARG A 11 -15.98 -20.83 -5.78
CA ARG A 11 -16.68 -22.10 -6.04
C ARG A 11 -17.97 -21.99 -6.85
N HIS A 12 -18.59 -20.82 -6.94
CA HIS A 12 -19.80 -20.62 -7.74
C HIS A 12 -19.51 -20.35 -9.23
N GLU A 13 -18.33 -20.74 -9.72
CA GLU A 13 -18.00 -20.96 -11.15
C GLU A 13 -18.60 -19.94 -12.13
N LYS A 14 -18.48 -18.64 -11.86
CA LYS A 14 -18.25 -17.72 -12.97
C LYS A 14 -16.78 -17.94 -13.35
N ASN A 15 -16.51 -18.25 -14.62
CA ASN A 15 -15.16 -18.34 -15.20
C ASN A 15 -14.42 -17.00 -15.07
N VAL A 16 -14.04 -16.63 -13.85
CA VAL A 16 -13.46 -15.35 -13.49
C VAL A 16 -11.97 -15.62 -13.32
N MET A 17 -11.24 -15.53 -14.42
CA MET A 17 -9.78 -15.50 -14.34
C MET A 17 -9.39 -14.18 -13.70
N ILE A 18 -8.77 -14.23 -12.52
CA ILE A 18 -8.13 -13.08 -11.90
C ILE A 18 -7.10 -12.55 -12.91
N HIS A 19 -7.07 -11.23 -13.13
CA HIS A 19 -6.08 -10.63 -14.03
C HIS A 19 -4.67 -11.10 -13.62
N PRO A 20 -3.85 -11.68 -14.52
CA PRO A 20 -2.54 -12.21 -14.16
C PRO A 20 -1.59 -11.18 -13.51
N GLY A 21 -1.80 -9.89 -13.80
CA GLY A 21 -1.09 -8.79 -13.13
C GLY A 21 -1.25 -8.79 -11.61
N PHE A 22 -2.42 -9.20 -11.08
CA PHE A 22 -2.71 -9.21 -9.65
C PHE A 22 -2.02 -10.35 -8.87
N ILE A 23 -1.61 -11.42 -9.55
CA ILE A 23 -0.92 -12.56 -8.93
C ILE A 23 0.59 -12.57 -9.22
N LYS A 24 1.09 -11.50 -9.85
CA LYS A 24 2.49 -11.38 -10.25
C LYS A 24 3.42 -11.19 -9.05
N TYR A 25 2.93 -10.50 -8.02
CA TYR A 25 3.67 -10.20 -6.81
C TYR A 25 3.24 -11.13 -5.69
N ASN A 26 4.21 -11.54 -4.86
CA ASN A 26 3.95 -12.34 -3.67
C ASN A 26 4.35 -11.53 -2.44
N SER A 27 3.44 -11.43 -1.49
CA SER A 27 3.66 -10.83 -0.18
C SER A 27 4.55 -11.72 0.68
N ASN A 28 5.87 -11.68 0.41
CA ASN A 28 6.86 -12.54 1.05
C ASN A 28 7.69 -11.85 2.14
N TRP A 29 7.48 -10.54 2.35
CA TRP A 29 8.17 -9.84 3.44
C TRP A 29 7.43 -10.09 4.76
N PRO A 30 8.11 -10.58 5.81
CA PRO A 30 7.41 -10.91 7.05
C PRO A 30 6.99 -9.64 7.79
N CYS A 31 5.73 -9.59 8.22
CA CYS A 31 5.30 -8.67 9.26
C CYS A 31 5.70 -9.22 10.64
N LEU A 32 6.83 -8.76 11.19
CA LEU A 32 7.38 -9.27 12.45
C LEU A 32 6.57 -8.89 13.69
N TRP A 33 5.64 -7.95 13.56
CA TRP A 33 4.83 -7.41 14.66
C TRP A 33 3.37 -7.86 14.62
N GLY A 34 3.03 -8.78 13.72
CA GLY A 34 1.69 -9.31 13.53
C GLY A 34 0.87 -8.49 12.54
N GLU A 35 0.26 -9.17 11.58
CA GLU A 35 -0.67 -8.56 10.63
C GLU A 35 -2.01 -8.31 11.32
N GLU A 36 -2.58 -7.15 11.08
CA GLU A 36 -3.83 -6.71 11.68
C GLU A 36 -4.76 -6.21 10.58
N TYR A 37 -5.99 -6.69 10.58
CA TYR A 37 -7.03 -6.14 9.72
C TYR A 37 -7.62 -4.90 10.39
N THR A 38 -7.24 -3.72 9.90
CA THR A 38 -7.57 -2.44 10.52
C THR A 38 -8.79 -1.82 9.85
N GLY A 39 -9.88 -1.75 10.61
CA GLY A 39 -11.11 -1.06 10.25
C GLY A 39 -12.33 -1.63 10.98
N GLN A 40 -13.47 -0.95 10.85
CA GLN A 40 -14.72 -1.38 11.49
C GLN A 40 -15.59 -2.23 10.56
N GLY A 41 -15.99 -3.41 11.01
CA GLY A 41 -16.90 -4.30 10.27
C GLY A 41 -16.22 -5.02 9.11
N SER A 42 -16.99 -5.37 8.07
CA SER A 42 -16.50 -6.10 6.89
C SER A 42 -16.71 -5.30 5.61
N GLY A 43 -15.79 -5.42 4.65
CA GLY A 43 -15.92 -4.83 3.31
C GLY A 43 -14.58 -4.35 2.76
N ASP A 44 -14.67 -3.41 1.83
CA ASP A 44 -13.57 -2.79 1.08
C ASP A 44 -12.81 -1.70 1.88
N GLY A 45 -13.52 -0.92 2.70
CA GLY A 45 -12.93 0.21 3.42
C GLY A 45 -11.95 -0.13 4.56
N ASN A 46 -11.65 -1.41 4.82
CA ASN A 46 -10.67 -1.82 5.83
C ASN A 46 -9.34 -2.15 5.14
N LYS A 47 -8.20 -1.90 5.78
CA LYS A 47 -6.89 -2.23 5.19
C LYS A 47 -6.04 -3.06 6.15
N TRP A 48 -5.14 -3.87 5.59
CA TRP A 48 -4.17 -4.63 6.37
C TRP A 48 -3.00 -3.76 6.81
N THR A 49 -2.66 -3.84 8.09
CA THR A 49 -1.51 -3.16 8.69
C THR A 49 -0.58 -4.15 9.38
N CYS A 50 0.64 -3.74 9.69
CA CYS A 50 1.60 -4.52 10.45
C CYS A 50 1.86 -3.86 11.81
N GLY A 51 1.48 -4.51 12.90
CA GLY A 51 1.70 -4.02 14.26
C GLY A 51 1.12 -2.63 14.54
N ALA A 52 0.00 -2.26 13.92
CA ALA A 52 -0.57 -0.92 14.04
C ALA A 52 -0.82 -0.52 15.49
N ARG A 53 -1.28 -1.45 16.34
CA ARG A 53 -1.50 -1.19 17.78
C ARG A 53 -0.24 -0.88 18.58
N LEU A 54 0.94 -1.11 18.00
CA LEU A 54 2.23 -0.89 18.66
C LEU A 54 2.82 0.48 18.35
N ILE A 55 2.33 1.17 17.30
CA ILE A 55 2.84 2.48 16.87
C ILE A 55 2.85 3.44 18.06
N GLN A 56 4.00 4.04 18.35
CA GLN A 56 4.14 4.97 19.46
C GLN A 56 3.73 6.39 19.07
N SER A 57 3.11 7.13 19.98
CA SER A 57 2.77 8.54 19.76
C SER A 57 4.02 9.44 19.90
N PRO A 58 4.10 10.60 19.20
CA PRO A 58 3.12 11.10 18.23
C PRO A 58 3.13 10.26 16.95
N CYS A 59 1.95 10.08 16.36
CA CYS A 59 1.78 9.37 15.09
C CYS A 59 0.93 10.16 14.10
N VAL A 60 1.29 10.06 12.82
CA VAL A 60 0.62 10.77 11.72
C VAL A 60 0.09 9.76 10.71
N VAL A 61 -1.20 9.86 10.38
CA VAL A 61 -1.86 9.00 9.40
C VAL A 61 -2.46 9.86 8.30
N TYR A 62 -2.09 9.58 7.06
CA TYR A 62 -2.68 10.20 5.87
C TYR A 62 -3.52 9.17 5.15
N SER A 63 -4.79 9.48 4.93
CA SER A 63 -5.73 8.65 4.18
C SER A 63 -6.26 9.42 2.98
N PHE A 64 -5.98 8.93 1.78
CA PHE A 64 -6.49 9.48 0.53
C PHE A 64 -7.62 8.62 -0.02
N GLY A 65 -8.67 9.30 -0.50
CA GLY A 65 -9.89 8.73 -1.08
C GLY A 65 -10.62 7.79 -0.13
N SER A 66 -11.27 8.36 0.88
CA SER A 66 -12.14 7.58 1.78
C SER A 66 -13.53 7.39 1.18
N ASN A 67 -13.99 8.24 0.26
CA ASN A 67 -15.29 8.14 -0.41
C ASN A 67 -16.48 7.95 0.56
N ASN A 68 -16.48 8.67 1.68
CA ASN A 68 -17.38 8.50 2.83
C ASN A 68 -17.35 7.13 3.53
N ASP A 69 -16.48 6.21 3.11
CA ASP A 69 -16.17 4.98 3.82
C ASP A 69 -15.04 5.23 4.83
N MET A 70 -15.44 5.57 6.06
CA MET A 70 -14.50 5.90 7.14
C MET A 70 -14.01 4.70 7.95
N LYS A 71 -14.23 3.46 7.48
CA LYS A 71 -13.94 2.26 8.28
C LYS A 71 -12.49 2.19 8.72
N PHE A 72 -11.54 2.47 7.82
CA PHE A 72 -10.11 2.47 8.13
C PHE A 72 -9.75 3.51 9.18
N GLU A 73 -10.20 4.75 9.01
CA GLU A 73 -9.87 5.87 9.91
C GLU A 73 -10.48 5.67 11.29
N LEU A 74 -11.71 5.16 11.35
CA LEU A 74 -12.36 4.76 12.60
C LEU A 74 -11.59 3.62 13.27
N GLY A 75 -11.15 2.62 12.50
CA GLY A 75 -10.33 1.51 13.03
C GLY A 75 -9.00 1.98 13.60
N ILE A 76 -8.32 2.94 12.95
CA ILE A 76 -7.10 3.57 13.49
C ILE A 76 -7.40 4.33 14.79
N HIS A 77 -8.49 5.08 14.83
CA HIS A 77 -8.90 5.80 16.04
C HIS A 77 -9.18 4.86 17.21
N GLU A 78 -9.84 3.72 16.97
CA GLU A 78 -10.17 2.71 17.98
C GLU A 78 -8.95 2.03 18.62
N LEU A 79 -7.77 2.10 17.98
CA LEU A 79 -6.53 1.61 18.59
C LEU A 79 -6.12 2.44 19.82
N GLY A 80 -6.70 3.62 20.04
CA GLY A 80 -6.45 4.46 21.22
C GLY A 80 -5.06 5.12 21.24
N LEU A 81 -4.39 5.19 20.08
CA LEU A 81 -3.02 5.73 19.95
C LEU A 81 -2.98 7.26 19.85
N ASN A 82 -4.14 7.91 19.70
CA ASN A 82 -4.28 9.36 19.50
C ASN A 82 -3.42 9.89 18.34
N CYS A 83 -3.42 9.18 17.21
CA CYS A 83 -2.74 9.66 16.00
C CYS A 83 -3.42 10.90 15.42
N GLU A 84 -2.62 11.77 14.83
CA GLU A 84 -3.08 12.86 13.99
C GLU A 84 -3.50 12.30 12.62
N ILE A 85 -4.83 12.20 12.40
CA ILE A 85 -5.41 11.62 11.19
C ILE A 85 -5.80 12.74 10.23
N HIS A 86 -5.28 12.67 9.00
CA HIS A 86 -5.65 13.54 7.88
C HIS A 86 -6.37 12.74 6.81
N ILE A 87 -7.58 13.20 6.46
CA ILE A 87 -8.42 12.61 5.42
C ILE A 87 -8.42 13.56 4.23
N TYR A 88 -8.07 13.04 3.05
CA TYR A 88 -7.95 13.79 1.81
C TYR A 88 -8.88 13.21 0.76
N ASP A 89 -9.95 13.93 0.45
CA ASP A 89 -10.91 13.51 -0.57
C ASP A 89 -11.58 14.72 -1.24
N PRO A 90 -11.33 14.95 -2.55
CA PRO A 90 -11.92 16.08 -3.27
C PRO A 90 -13.33 15.79 -3.80
N THR A 91 -13.80 14.54 -3.71
CA THR A 91 -15.02 14.06 -4.39
C THR A 91 -16.25 14.18 -3.52
N VAL A 92 -16.10 14.00 -2.21
CA VAL A 92 -17.20 14.07 -1.23
C VAL A 92 -17.06 15.28 -0.29
N ASN A 93 -18.09 15.51 0.50
CA ASN A 93 -18.05 16.48 1.60
C ASN A 93 -17.56 15.79 2.86
N GLU A 94 -17.08 16.58 3.82
CA GLU A 94 -16.60 16.08 5.11
C GLU A 94 -17.68 15.21 5.80
N PRO A 95 -17.41 13.92 6.05
CA PRO A 95 -18.31 13.05 6.78
C PRO A 95 -18.40 13.45 8.26
N ALA A 96 -19.60 13.34 8.87
CA ALA A 96 -19.82 13.72 10.26
C ALA A 96 -18.91 12.95 11.25
N GLN A 97 -18.58 11.70 10.92
CA GLN A 97 -17.72 10.86 11.73
C GLN A 97 -16.29 11.39 11.83
N ALA A 98 -15.76 12.10 10.82
CA ALA A 98 -14.42 12.69 10.88
C ALA A 98 -14.29 13.67 12.05
N LYS A 99 -15.30 14.52 12.27
CA LYS A 99 -15.35 15.44 13.42
C LYS A 99 -15.42 14.70 14.74
N SER A 100 -16.18 13.59 14.81
CA SER A 100 -16.38 12.83 16.04
C SER A 100 -15.08 12.21 16.59
N ILE A 101 -14.14 11.87 15.71
CA ILE A 101 -12.83 11.31 16.07
C ILE A 101 -11.70 12.34 16.07
N GLY A 102 -12.01 13.62 15.81
CA GLY A 102 -11.01 14.69 15.69
C GLY A 102 -10.08 14.57 14.47
N ALA A 103 -10.47 13.84 13.43
CA ALA A 103 -9.72 13.77 12.19
C ALA A 103 -9.84 15.08 11.40
N LYS A 104 -8.75 15.47 10.72
CA LYS A 104 -8.71 16.66 9.88
C LYS A 104 -9.10 16.30 8.45
N TYR A 105 -10.27 16.74 8.01
CA TYR A 105 -10.74 16.53 6.65
C TYR A 105 -10.30 17.66 5.71
N HIS A 106 -9.80 17.28 4.53
CA HIS A 106 -9.31 18.19 3.50
C HIS A 106 -9.98 17.84 2.17
N ARG A 107 -10.69 18.81 1.58
CA ARG A 107 -11.35 18.64 0.28
C ARG A 107 -10.37 18.85 -0.89
N VAL A 108 -9.29 18.05 -0.89
CA VAL A 108 -8.22 18.06 -1.89
C VAL A 108 -7.72 16.63 -2.07
N GLY A 109 -7.42 16.23 -3.31
CA GLY A 109 -6.88 14.91 -3.63
C GLY A 109 -5.36 14.87 -3.70
N LEU A 110 -4.81 13.66 -3.75
CA LEU A 110 -3.42 13.43 -4.11
C LEU A 110 -3.28 13.49 -5.63
N GLY A 111 -2.28 14.20 -6.13
CA GLY A 111 -2.01 14.26 -7.57
C GLY A 111 -0.54 14.47 -7.89
N PRO A 112 -0.18 14.47 -9.19
CA PRO A 112 1.19 14.62 -9.66
C PRO A 112 1.70 16.08 -9.61
N ARG A 113 0.84 17.02 -9.22
CA ARG A 113 1.15 18.45 -9.11
C ARG A 113 0.13 19.14 -8.23
N ASP A 114 0.44 20.35 -7.80
CA ASP A 114 -0.52 21.24 -7.16
C ASP A 114 -1.39 21.92 -8.23
N GLY A 115 -2.71 21.93 -8.04
CA GLY A 115 -3.65 22.53 -8.98
C GLY A 115 -4.93 21.72 -9.10
N PHE A 116 -5.31 21.37 -10.33
CA PHE A 116 -6.53 20.63 -10.62
C PHE A 116 -6.27 19.43 -11.53
N MET A 117 -6.94 18.31 -11.23
CA MET A 117 -7.12 17.17 -12.13
C MET A 117 -8.60 17.08 -12.47
N GLY A 118 -8.93 17.40 -13.73
CA GLY A 118 -10.32 17.66 -14.12
C GLY A 118 -10.90 18.80 -13.28
N ARG A 119 -11.98 18.53 -12.54
CA ARG A 119 -12.64 19.50 -11.65
C ARG A 119 -12.15 19.45 -10.20
N TYR A 120 -11.30 18.49 -9.85
CA TYR A 120 -10.93 18.23 -8.47
C TYR A 120 -9.62 18.93 -8.12
N PRO A 121 -9.56 19.70 -7.01
CA PRO A 121 -8.30 20.25 -6.54
C PRO A 121 -7.42 19.09 -6.06
N VAL A 122 -6.14 19.13 -6.46
CA VAL A 122 -5.14 18.15 -6.06
C VAL A 122 -3.85 18.83 -5.64
N LYS A 123 -3.09 18.15 -4.78
CA LYS A 123 -1.74 18.52 -4.37
C LYS A 123 -0.81 17.33 -4.35
N THR A 124 0.48 17.60 -4.45
CA THR A 124 1.52 16.58 -4.22
C THR A 124 1.58 16.19 -2.75
N LEU A 125 2.03 14.97 -2.45
CA LEU A 125 2.26 14.54 -1.06
C LEU A 125 3.26 15.48 -0.35
N LYS A 126 4.29 15.93 -1.08
CA LYS A 126 5.30 16.86 -0.59
C LYS A 126 4.70 18.19 -0.13
N SER A 127 3.83 18.80 -0.92
CA SER A 127 3.14 20.05 -0.55
C SER A 127 2.24 19.86 0.66
N LEU A 128 1.46 18.77 0.71
CA LEU A 128 0.59 18.46 1.84
C LEU A 128 1.36 18.23 3.13
N MET A 129 2.50 17.54 3.08
CA MET A 129 3.39 17.38 4.23
C MET A 129 4.00 18.71 4.67
N ALA A 130 4.41 19.57 3.73
CA ALA A 130 4.96 20.88 4.04
C ALA A 130 3.93 21.80 4.72
N GLU A 131 2.68 21.80 4.25
CA GLU A 131 1.57 22.58 4.82
C GLU A 131 1.25 22.18 6.26
N ASN A 132 1.31 20.88 6.56
CA ASN A 132 1.06 20.38 7.91
C ASN A 132 2.33 20.36 8.79
N GLY A 133 3.50 20.71 8.24
CA GLY A 133 4.78 20.64 8.98
C GLY A 133 5.27 19.23 9.29
N HIS A 134 4.74 18.21 8.60
CA HIS A 134 5.07 16.81 8.82
C HIS A 134 6.34 16.40 8.09
N LYS A 135 7.19 15.63 8.78
CA LYS A 135 8.43 15.04 8.21
C LYS A 135 8.37 13.52 8.09
N HIS A 136 7.36 12.92 8.70
CA HIS A 136 7.16 11.48 8.78
C HIS A 136 5.67 11.17 8.74
N ILE A 137 5.31 10.08 8.07
CA ILE A 137 3.97 9.51 8.08
C ILE A 137 4.10 8.07 8.58
N ASP A 138 3.38 7.73 9.63
CA ASP A 138 3.38 6.37 10.18
C ASP A 138 2.63 5.41 9.26
N ILE A 139 1.45 5.82 8.79
CA ILE A 139 0.63 5.05 7.85
C ILE A 139 0.12 5.99 6.75
N LEU A 140 0.48 5.68 5.50
CA LEU A 140 -0.04 6.33 4.30
C LEU A 140 -0.99 5.36 3.59
N LYS A 141 -2.30 5.64 3.61
CA LYS A 141 -3.30 4.97 2.76
C LYS A 141 -3.52 5.77 1.48
N VAL A 142 -3.45 5.13 0.32
CA VAL A 142 -3.77 5.71 -1.00
C VAL A 142 -4.75 4.82 -1.73
N ASP A 143 -5.94 5.35 -1.98
CA ASP A 143 -7.03 4.67 -2.67
C ASP A 143 -7.80 5.74 -3.45
N ILE A 144 -7.43 5.99 -4.72
CA ILE A 144 -7.76 7.25 -5.41
C ILE A 144 -8.19 7.05 -6.86
N GLU A 145 -8.70 5.86 -7.21
CA GLU A 145 -9.41 5.57 -8.45
C GLU A 145 -8.64 5.95 -9.72
N ASP A 146 -7.68 5.11 -10.11
CA ASP A 146 -6.73 5.24 -11.23
C ASP A 146 -5.66 6.34 -11.08
N ALA A 147 -5.88 7.35 -10.22
CA ALA A 147 -4.90 8.42 -10.03
C ALA A 147 -3.58 7.94 -9.40
N GLU A 148 -3.52 6.69 -8.89
CA GLU A 148 -2.32 6.08 -8.32
C GLU A 148 -1.17 6.00 -9.34
N HIS A 149 -1.53 5.77 -10.62
CA HIS A 149 -0.59 5.64 -11.73
C HIS A 149 0.18 6.92 -12.03
N GLU A 150 -0.32 8.08 -11.61
CA GLU A 150 0.35 9.37 -11.75
C GLU A 150 0.91 9.88 -10.42
N ALA A 151 0.15 9.72 -9.33
CA ALA A 151 0.52 10.20 -8.01
C ALA A 151 1.73 9.48 -7.41
N ILE A 152 1.80 8.15 -7.48
CA ILE A 152 2.90 7.39 -6.86
C ILE A 152 4.24 7.66 -7.57
N PRO A 153 4.30 7.67 -8.92
CA PRO A 153 5.51 8.11 -9.61
C PRO A 153 5.94 9.52 -9.24
N GLN A 154 4.99 10.44 -9.01
CA GLN A 154 5.33 11.79 -8.56
C GLN A 154 5.95 11.78 -7.16
N ILE A 155 5.47 10.98 -6.21
CA ILE A 155 6.11 10.84 -4.89
C ILE A 155 7.58 10.44 -5.05
N ALA A 156 7.87 9.53 -5.97
CA ALA A 156 9.25 9.13 -6.24
C ALA A 156 10.09 10.25 -6.90
N VAL A 157 9.50 11.03 -7.81
CA VAL A 157 10.15 12.21 -8.43
C VAL A 157 10.50 13.27 -7.39
N ASP A 158 9.58 13.55 -6.47
CA ASP A 158 9.80 14.48 -5.36
C ASP A 158 10.81 13.95 -4.32
N GLY A 159 11.04 12.65 -4.33
CA GLY A 159 11.77 11.91 -3.32
C GLY A 159 10.83 11.45 -2.22
N TRP A 160 10.78 10.12 -2.01
CA TRP A 160 9.95 9.52 -0.98
C TRP A 160 10.20 10.14 0.39
N PRO A 161 9.15 10.67 1.06
CA PRO A 161 9.26 11.12 2.44
C PRO A 161 9.38 9.91 3.37
N SER A 162 9.77 10.14 4.62
CA SER A 162 9.85 9.04 5.58
C SER A 162 8.46 8.46 5.84
N ILE A 163 8.26 7.20 5.46
CA ILE A 163 6.99 6.48 5.61
C ILE A 163 7.24 5.17 6.35
N GLY A 164 6.42 4.87 7.35
CA GLY A 164 6.46 3.59 8.07
C GLY A 164 5.78 2.47 7.30
N GLN A 165 4.49 2.67 6.99
CA GLN A 165 3.65 1.74 6.24
C GLN A 165 2.96 2.46 5.09
N PHE A 166 2.92 1.82 3.92
CA PHE A 166 2.27 2.34 2.72
C PHE A 166 1.22 1.32 2.27
N LEU A 167 -0.05 1.69 2.40
CA LEU A 167 -1.21 0.89 2.04
C LEU A 167 -1.78 1.50 0.77
N VAL A 168 -1.91 0.71 -0.29
CA VAL A 168 -2.34 1.25 -1.58
C VAL A 168 -3.26 0.29 -2.30
N GLU A 169 -4.36 0.82 -2.82
CA GLU A 169 -5.18 0.11 -3.80
C GLU A 169 -4.75 0.54 -5.20
N VAL A 170 -4.51 -0.43 -6.08
CA VAL A 170 -4.12 -0.14 -7.48
C VAL A 170 -5.16 -0.70 -8.43
N HIS A 171 -5.72 0.20 -9.24
CA HIS A 171 -6.69 -0.10 -10.28
C HIS A 171 -6.01 -0.60 -11.56
N ILE A 172 -6.42 -1.76 -12.10
CA ILE A 172 -5.83 -2.33 -13.32
C ILE A 172 -6.93 -2.69 -14.32
N ARG A 173 -7.00 -1.96 -15.43
CA ARG A 173 -8.05 -2.07 -16.46
C ARG A 173 -7.53 -2.54 -17.83
N GLY A 174 -6.24 -2.88 -17.93
CA GLY A 174 -5.61 -3.46 -19.13
C GLY A 174 -4.06 -3.45 -19.12
N VAL A 175 -3.45 -3.82 -20.25
CA VAL A 175 -1.98 -4.01 -20.40
C VAL A 175 -1.17 -2.77 -19.98
N THR A 176 -1.65 -1.57 -20.30
CA THR A 176 -0.97 -0.32 -19.92
C THR A 176 -0.89 -0.16 -18.41
N THR A 177 -2.01 -0.42 -17.71
CA THR A 177 -2.03 -0.35 -16.24
C THR A 177 -1.25 -1.49 -15.58
N ASP A 178 -1.09 -2.65 -16.24
CA ASP A 178 -0.17 -3.70 -15.77
C ASP A 178 1.29 -3.23 -15.79
N LEU A 179 1.72 -2.58 -16.88
CA LEU A 179 3.07 -2.02 -16.96
C LEU A 179 3.28 -0.90 -15.93
N HIS A 180 2.23 -0.17 -15.59
CA HIS A 180 2.29 0.83 -14.53
C HIS A 180 2.40 0.21 -13.14
N LEU A 181 1.75 -0.95 -12.89
CA LEU A 181 1.94 -1.71 -11.65
C LEU A 181 3.41 -2.07 -11.44
N ASP A 182 4.10 -2.56 -12.49
CA ASP A 182 5.53 -2.89 -12.42
C ASP A 182 6.37 -1.69 -12.01
N ARG A 183 6.07 -0.53 -12.60
CA ARG A 183 6.74 0.72 -12.28
C ARG A 183 6.47 1.16 -10.84
N ILE A 184 5.23 1.07 -10.36
CA ILE A 184 4.86 1.39 -8.97
C ILE A 184 5.67 0.52 -8.02
N PHE A 185 5.68 -0.80 -8.23
CA PHE A 185 6.43 -1.74 -7.39
C PHE A 185 7.93 -1.44 -7.37
N GLN A 186 8.54 -1.19 -8.53
CA GLN A 186 9.96 -0.80 -8.58
C GLN A 186 10.23 0.46 -7.76
N LEU A 187 9.38 1.49 -7.88
CA LEU A 187 9.57 2.77 -7.17
C LEU A 187 9.39 2.63 -5.67
N VAL A 188 8.41 1.84 -5.23
CA VAL A 188 8.13 1.55 -3.82
C VAL A 188 9.25 0.69 -3.22
N GLU A 189 9.71 -0.34 -3.94
CA GLU A 189 10.84 -1.16 -3.49
C GLU A 189 12.13 -0.35 -3.37
N LYS A 190 12.43 0.53 -4.33
CA LYS A 190 13.56 1.49 -4.26
C LYS A 190 13.49 2.38 -3.02
N ALA A 191 12.28 2.62 -2.53
CA ALA A 191 12.02 3.38 -1.32
C ALA A 191 12.17 2.59 -0.01
N ASN A 192 12.74 1.38 -0.05
CA ASN A 192 12.86 0.45 1.10
C ASN A 192 11.52 -0.05 1.68
N LEU A 193 10.41 0.16 0.97
CA LEU A 193 9.11 -0.41 1.32
C LEU A 193 9.02 -1.83 0.75
N ARG A 194 8.46 -2.76 1.51
CA ARG A 194 8.41 -4.20 1.19
C ARG A 194 7.01 -4.74 1.37
N LEU A 195 6.54 -5.49 0.38
CA LEU A 195 5.20 -6.04 0.35
C LEU A 195 5.05 -7.13 1.41
N PHE A 196 4.18 -6.90 2.40
CA PHE A 196 3.88 -7.88 3.45
C PHE A 196 2.46 -8.45 3.36
N HIS A 197 1.54 -7.76 2.68
CA HIS A 197 0.18 -8.26 2.46
C HIS A 197 -0.34 -7.84 1.08
N GLN A 198 -1.21 -8.67 0.50
CA GLN A 198 -1.99 -8.32 -0.68
C GLN A 198 -3.40 -8.93 -0.61
N GLU A 199 -4.40 -8.17 -1.02
CA GLU A 199 -5.80 -8.63 -1.08
C GLU A 199 -6.42 -8.21 -2.42
N VAL A 200 -6.90 -9.17 -3.20
CA VAL A 200 -7.63 -8.89 -4.44
C VAL A 200 -9.08 -8.55 -4.11
N ASN A 201 -9.57 -7.41 -4.59
CA ASN A 201 -10.95 -6.95 -4.36
C ASN A 201 -11.94 -7.65 -5.30
N TRP A 202 -12.17 -8.93 -4.99
CA TRP A 202 -13.03 -9.83 -5.76
C TRP A 202 -14.50 -9.41 -5.80
N GLU A 203 -14.97 -8.62 -4.82
CA GLU A 203 -16.34 -8.11 -4.74
C GLU A 203 -16.71 -7.22 -5.93
N PHE A 204 -15.72 -6.58 -6.57
CA PHE A 204 -15.89 -5.70 -7.73
C PHE A 204 -15.50 -6.36 -9.07
N GLY A 205 -15.22 -7.66 -9.07
CA GLY A 205 -14.95 -8.46 -10.27
C GLY A 205 -13.46 -8.54 -10.67
N PRO A 206 -13.14 -9.32 -11.73
CA PRO A 206 -11.78 -9.74 -12.08
C PRO A 206 -10.80 -8.65 -12.52
N GLY A 207 -11.28 -7.42 -12.75
CA GLY A 207 -10.50 -6.32 -13.35
C GLY A 207 -10.70 -5.00 -12.63
N CYS A 208 -11.09 -5.02 -11.36
CA CYS A 208 -11.18 -3.79 -10.56
C CYS A 208 -9.78 -3.33 -10.15
N CYS A 209 -9.24 -4.02 -9.14
CA CYS A 209 -8.28 -3.41 -8.25
C CYS A 209 -7.69 -4.47 -7.30
N THR A 210 -6.51 -4.18 -6.75
CA THR A 210 -5.88 -4.99 -5.71
C THR A 210 -5.26 -4.09 -4.68
N GLU A 211 -5.46 -4.44 -3.42
CA GLU A 211 -4.85 -3.80 -2.27
C GLU A 211 -3.49 -4.42 -1.99
N TYR A 212 -2.50 -3.55 -1.77
CA TYR A 212 -1.15 -3.91 -1.39
C TYR A 212 -0.76 -3.18 -0.13
N ALA A 213 -0.19 -3.91 0.83
CA ALA A 213 0.34 -3.32 2.05
C ALA A 213 1.86 -3.49 2.09
N PHE A 214 2.56 -2.36 2.15
CA PHE A 214 4.00 -2.30 2.25
C PHE A 214 4.43 -1.76 3.61
N ILE A 215 5.55 -2.26 4.10
CA ILE A 215 6.20 -1.80 5.32
C ILE A 215 7.66 -1.44 5.03
N HIS A 216 8.18 -0.40 5.69
CA HIS A 216 9.60 -0.10 5.59
C HIS A 216 10.42 -1.28 6.13
N LYS A 217 11.48 -1.70 5.43
CA LYS A 217 12.25 -2.93 5.78
C LYS A 217 12.82 -2.93 7.21
N ASN A 218 13.10 -1.76 7.76
CA ASN A 218 13.61 -1.55 9.13
C ASN A 218 12.54 -0.94 10.05
N TRP A 219 11.26 -1.10 9.73
CA TRP A 219 10.18 -0.54 10.54
C TRP A 219 10.31 -0.98 11.99
N ARG A 220 10.02 -0.07 12.91
CA ARG A 220 9.84 -0.40 14.33
C ARG A 220 8.76 0.51 14.90
N PRO A 221 8.03 0.08 15.94
CA PRO A 221 6.94 0.87 16.49
C PRO A 221 7.33 2.28 16.97
N GLU A 222 8.58 2.45 17.43
CA GLU A 222 9.14 3.71 17.92
C GLU A 222 9.80 4.59 16.83
N THR A 223 10.02 4.07 15.62
CA THR A 223 10.84 4.77 14.62
C THR A 223 10.02 5.79 13.83
N LYS A 224 10.46 7.05 13.86
CA LYS A 224 9.81 8.20 13.19
C LYS A 224 10.63 8.81 12.05
N LYS A 225 11.67 8.10 11.62
CA LYS A 225 12.53 8.52 10.52
C LYS A 225 13.16 7.30 9.86
N TYR A 226 12.97 7.22 8.57
CA TYR A 226 13.45 6.14 7.72
C TYR A 226 14.30 6.70 6.59
N ASP A 227 15.28 5.89 6.15
CA ASP A 227 16.02 6.16 4.93
C ASP A 227 15.31 5.52 3.75
N MET A 228 14.75 6.36 2.88
CA MET A 228 13.97 5.92 1.73
C MET A 228 14.82 5.77 0.45
N LYS A 229 16.17 5.79 0.54
CA LYS A 229 17.05 5.82 -0.65
C LYS A 229 17.97 4.60 -0.82
N GLN A 230 17.77 3.50 -0.09
CA GLN A 230 18.75 2.40 -0.02
C GLN A 230 18.29 1.01 -0.51
N ALA A 231 17.55 0.91 -1.61
CA ALA A 231 17.20 -0.41 -2.13
C ALA A 231 17.58 -0.63 -3.60
N ILE A 232 18.36 -1.69 -3.82
CA ILE A 232 18.36 -2.47 -5.05
C ILE A 232 17.00 -3.16 -5.14
N THR A 233 16.30 -3.03 -6.26
CA THR A 233 15.00 -3.69 -6.50
C THR A 233 15.16 -5.20 -6.69
N TYR A 234 14.09 -5.97 -6.49
CA TYR A 234 14.12 -7.41 -6.76
C TYR A 234 14.55 -7.71 -8.22
N GLN A 235 14.11 -6.88 -9.17
CA GLN A 235 14.48 -7.02 -10.57
C GLN A 235 15.98 -6.78 -10.80
N GLU A 236 16.57 -5.77 -10.17
CA GLU A 236 18.02 -5.52 -10.24
C GLU A 236 18.83 -6.66 -9.60
N ILE A 237 18.32 -7.33 -8.55
CA ILE A 237 18.94 -8.54 -7.96
C ILE A 237 18.91 -9.71 -8.96
N THR A 238 17.78 -9.94 -9.63
CA THR A 238 17.66 -11.05 -10.61
C THR A 238 18.52 -10.86 -11.85
N GLN A 239 18.76 -9.61 -12.28
CA GLN A 239 19.64 -9.29 -13.40
C GLN A 239 21.13 -9.34 -13.04
N GLN A 240 21.47 -9.19 -11.75
CA GLN A 240 22.85 -9.26 -11.26
C GLN A 240 23.31 -10.68 -10.90
N SER A 241 22.44 -11.69 -10.91
CA SER A 241 22.87 -13.08 -10.68
C SER A 241 23.67 -13.60 -11.87
N PRO A 242 24.99 -13.84 -11.73
CA PRO A 242 25.74 -14.60 -12.72
C PRO A 242 25.20 -16.03 -12.74
N GLN A 243 25.27 -16.68 -13.90
CA GLN A 243 24.75 -18.02 -14.15
C GLN A 243 24.94 -18.98 -12.97
N ARG A 244 23.87 -19.72 -12.63
CA ARG A 244 23.89 -20.82 -11.65
C ARG A 244 25.16 -21.65 -11.86
N PRO A 245 25.92 -21.99 -10.80
CA PRO A 245 27.02 -22.93 -10.95
C PRO A 245 26.47 -24.20 -11.58
N GLN A 246 27.04 -24.60 -12.72
CA GLN A 246 26.84 -25.94 -13.25
C GLN A 246 27.27 -26.90 -12.15
N TYR A 247 26.33 -27.67 -11.62
CA TYR A 247 26.63 -28.78 -10.74
C TYR A 247 27.60 -29.70 -11.50
N LEU A 248 28.88 -29.68 -11.12
CA LEU A 248 29.84 -30.69 -11.54
C LEU A 248 29.33 -32.03 -11.02
N GLY A 249 28.82 -32.86 -11.94
CA GLY A 249 28.38 -34.21 -11.67
C GLY A 249 29.53 -35.05 -11.12
N GLY A 250 29.56 -35.23 -9.80
CA GLY A 250 30.45 -36.14 -9.11
C GLY A 250 29.75 -37.46 -8.80
N TRP A 251 29.74 -38.40 -9.75
CA TRP A 251 29.51 -39.82 -9.46
C TRP A 251 30.77 -40.62 -9.79
N GLY A 252 31.81 -40.41 -8.99
CA GLY A 252 32.96 -41.31 -8.94
C GLY A 252 32.59 -42.55 -8.14
N ALA A 253 32.27 -43.64 -8.84
CA ALA A 253 32.08 -44.96 -8.25
C ALA A 253 33.38 -45.43 -7.56
N ARG A 254 33.43 -45.39 -6.22
CA ARG A 254 34.45 -46.12 -5.46
C ARG A 254 33.96 -47.56 -5.25
N ARG A 255 34.54 -48.50 -6.00
CA ARG A 255 34.53 -49.91 -5.61
C ARG A 255 35.36 -50.05 -4.33
N ARG A 256 34.77 -50.61 -3.28
CA ARG A 256 35.52 -51.06 -2.09
C ARG A 256 36.23 -52.37 -2.43
N PRO A 257 37.41 -52.65 -1.84
CA PRO A 257 38.06 -53.95 -1.94
C PRO A 257 37.21 -55.08 -1.35
#